data_AF-A0A6V7LM90-F1
#
_entry.id   AF-A0A6V7LM90-F1
#
_cell.length_a   1.000
_cell.length_b   1.000
_cell.length_c   1.000
_cell.angle_alpha   90.00
_cell.angle_beta   90.00
_cell.angle_gamma   90.00
#
_symmetry.space_group_name_H-M   'P 1'
#
loop_
_entity.id
_entity.type
_entity.pdbx_description
1 polymer ?
#
loop_
_entity_poly.entity_id
_entity_poly.type
_entity_poly.pdbx_seq_one_letter_code
_entity_poly.pdbx_strand_id
1 'polypeptide(L)' 'EVQLREGTEIFDYWKEHRMTLKIWLYEVTNPDEVMAGKNPVLNEVGPFVY' A
#
# COMPACT_ATOMS: atom_id res chain seq x y z
N GLU A 1 -18.49 21.20 14.62
CA GLU A 1 -17.96 19.84 14.84
C GLU A 1 -18.34 18.99 13.64
N VAL A 2 -17.40 18.24 13.05
CA VAL A 2 -17.70 17.32 11.94
C VAL A 2 -18.16 16.00 12.55
N GLN A 3 -19.41 15.61 12.31
CA GLN A 3 -20.02 14.43 12.91
C GLN A 3 -20.47 13.45 11.81
N LEU A 4 -20.17 12.17 12.00
CA LEU A 4 -20.67 11.08 11.15
C LEU A 4 -22.09 10.74 11.58
N ARG A 5 -23.06 11.40 10.94
CA ARG A 5 -24.49 11.21 11.18
C ARG A 5 -25.19 10.93 9.86
N GLU A 6 -26.09 9.96 9.85
CA GLU A 6 -26.89 9.63 8.67
C GLU A 6 -27.62 10.85 8.11
N GLY A 7 -27.57 11.00 6.78
CA GLY A 7 -28.14 12.15 6.04
C GLY A 7 -27.24 13.39 5.95
N THR A 8 -25.98 13.34 6.42
CA THR A 8 -24.98 14.38 6.15
C THR A 8 -24.08 13.99 4.99
N GLU A 9 -23.61 14.97 4.21
CA GLU A 9 -22.71 14.73 3.06
C GLU A 9 -21.43 13.98 3.46
N ILE A 10 -20.92 14.25 4.67
CA ILE A 10 -19.70 13.61 5.19
C ILE A 10 -19.95 12.12 5.48
N PHE A 11 -21.15 11.77 5.93
CA PHE A 11 -21.53 10.37 6.14
C PHE A 11 -21.66 9.62 4.81
N ASP A 12 -22.24 10.24 3.78
CA ASP A 12 -22.39 9.62 2.46
C ASP A 12 -21.02 9.38 1.80
N TYR A 13 -20.11 10.35 1.93
CA TYR A 13 -18.72 10.20 1.46
C TYR A 13 -17.98 9.08 2.19
N TRP A 14 -18.11 8.99 3.53
CA TRP A 14 -17.51 7.92 4.31
C TRP A 14 -18.07 6.54 3.91
N LYS A 15 -19.38 6.45 3.69
CA LYS A 15 -20.10 5.21 3.34
C LYS A 15 -19.70 4.65 1.98
N GLU A 16 -19.56 5.50 0.96
CA GLU A 16 -19.31 5.06 -0.42
C GLU A 16 -17.91 5.38 -0.92
N HIS A 17 -16.96 5.65 -0.01
CA HIS A 17 -15.60 5.98 -0.39
C HIS A 17 -14.98 4.88 -1.27
N ARG A 18 -14.50 5.28 -2.46
CA ARG A 18 -13.77 4.39 -3.38
C ARG A 18 -12.29 4.69 -3.25
N MET A 19 -11.53 3.70 -2.81
CA MET A 19 -10.08 3.76 -2.71
C MET A 19 -9.48 2.69 -3.62
N THR A 20 -8.34 3.02 -4.25
CA THR A 20 -7.52 2.05 -4.97
C THR A 20 -6.20 1.92 -4.22
N LEU A 21 -5.89 0.71 -3.76
CA LEU A 21 -4.63 0.39 -3.13
C LEU A 21 -3.67 -0.14 -4.20
N LYS A 22 -2.45 0.42 -4.24
CA LYS A 22 -1.37 -0.08 -5.10
C LYS A 22 -0.20 -0.50 -4.24
N ILE A 23 0.25 -1.74 -4.40
CA ILE A 23 1.34 -2.32 -3.61
C ILE A 23 2.48 -2.68 -4.56
N TRP A 24 3.69 -2.24 -4.21
CA TRP A 24 4.94 -2.67 -4.85
C TRP A 24 5.75 -3.46 -3.84
N LEU A 25 6.32 -4.57 -4.31
CA LEU A 25 7.24 -5.39 -3.54
C LEU A 25 8.65 -5.21 -4.11
N TYR A 26 9.65 -5.16 -3.24
CA TYR A 26 11.06 -5.18 -3.66
C TYR A 26 11.61 -6.58 -3.35
N GLU A 27 11.74 -7.40 -4.39
CA GLU A 27 12.36 -8.71 -4.33
C GLU A 27 13.88 -8.54 -4.12
N VAL A 28 14.45 -9.27 -3.15
CA VAL A 28 15.90 -9.32 -2.93
C VAL A 28 16.49 -10.43 -3.80
N THR A 29 17.27 -10.05 -4.81
CA THR A 29 17.84 -10.99 -5.80
C THR A 29 19.13 -11.68 -5.34
N ASN A 30 19.80 -11.16 -4.31
CA ASN A 30 21.08 -11.67 -3.78
C ASN A 30 21.02 -11.97 -2.26
N PRO A 31 20.08 -12.78 -1.76
CA PRO A 31 19.86 -12.94 -0.32
C PRO A 31 21.08 -13.47 0.45
N ASP A 32 21.81 -14.46 -0.09
CA ASP A 32 22.98 -15.04 0.57
C ASP A 32 24.12 -14.02 0.76
N GLU A 33 24.29 -13.14 -0.22
CA GLU A 33 25.29 -12.06 -0.18
C GLU A 33 24.93 -11.00 0.86
N VAL A 34 23.64 -10.69 0.99
CA VAL A 34 23.13 -9.80 2.04
C VAL A 34 23.40 -10.38 3.42
N MET A 35 23.16 -11.68 3.59
CA MET A 35 23.45 -12.37 4.85
C MET A 35 24.95 -12.38 5.18
N ALA A 36 25.82 -12.32 4.17
CA ALA A 36 27.27 -12.15 4.31
C ALA A 36 27.71 -10.69 4.55
N GLY A 37 26.78 -9.73 4.64
CA GLY A 37 27.04 -8.33 4.93
C GLY A 37 27.21 -7.43 3.70
N LYS A 38 26.94 -7.93 2.48
CA LYS A 38 26.93 -7.11 1.28
C LYS A 38 25.60 -6.36 1.12
N ASN A 39 25.59 -5.39 0.21
CA ASN A 39 24.39 -4.61 -0.09
C ASN A 39 23.33 -5.44 -0.84
N PRO A 40 22.03 -5.27 -0.53
CA PRO A 40 20.95 -5.90 -1.28
C PRO A 40 20.79 -5.33 -2.69
N VAL A 41 20.51 -6.21 -3.63
CA VAL A 41 20.12 -5.89 -5.01
C VAL A 41 18.63 -6.18 -5.14
N LEU A 42 17.87 -5.11 -5.29
CA LEU A 42 16.41 -5.15 -5.28
C LEU A 42 15.84 -5.11 -6.70
N ASN A 43 14.79 -5.90 -6.92
CA ASN A 43 13.95 -5.86 -8.12
C ASN A 43 12.52 -5.45 -7.74
N GLU A 44 12.00 -4.42 -8.40
CA GLU A 44 10.64 -3.92 -8.12
C GLU A 44 9.59 -4.80 -8.83
N VAL A 45 8.60 -5.27 -8.09
CA VAL A 45 7.52 -6.14 -8.56
C VAL A 45 6.18 -5.53 -8.18
N GLY A 46 5.36 -5.19 -9.19
CA GLY A 46 4.04 -4.60 -9.00
C GLY A 46 3.65 -3.65 -10.15
N PRO A 47 2.58 -2.85 -9.96
CA PRO A 47 1.73 -2.81 -8.77
C PRO A 47 0.74 -3.99 -8.72
N PHE A 48 0.50 -4.51 -7.52
CA PHE A 48 -0.69 -5.28 -7.20
C PHE A 48 -1.80 -4.31 -6.79
N VAL A 49 -2.94 -4.34 -7.49
CA VAL A 49 -4.01 -3.34 -7.36
C VAL A 49 -5.26 -3.97 -6.73
N TYR A 50 -5.78 -3.34 -5.66
CA TYR A 50 -6.98 -3.73 -4.93
C TYR A 50 -7.96 -2.56 -4.76
#